data_AF-A0A937QLT4-F1
#
_entry.id   AF-A0A937QLT4-F1
#
_cell.length_a   1.000
_cell.length_b   1.000
_cell.length_c   1.000
_cell.angle_alpha   90.00
_cell.angle_beta   90.00
_cell.angle_gamma   90.00
#
_symmetry.space_group_name_H-M   'P 1'
#
loop_
_entity.id
_entity.type
_entity.pdbx_description
1 polymer ?
#
loop_
_entity_poly.entity_id
_entity_poly.type
_entity_poly.pdbx_seq_one_letter_code
_entity_poly.pdbx_strand_id
1 'polypeptide(L)'
;MEHNEILQLVRDLYQLSKTNKEFLHARFLVGDDPLKPYKDTIKDSMYPDVMRDKPLRISRAKRAISEYSKAADDLKGEAELMVFFVECGNRFTIELGDIDANFYDSLTLMYDKAIDMILSLKDEDQHQFKRRLKLIMDSSSGIGWGYHDELCDLYYDAFGDDE
;
A
#
# COMPACT_ATOMS: atom_id res chain seq x y z
N MET A 1 37.59 0.77 -2.51
CA MET A 1 37.04 1.27 -3.77
C MET A 1 37.23 2.77 -3.77
N GLU A 2 37.85 3.28 -4.83
CA GLU A 2 38.01 4.72 -5.07
C GLU A 2 36.66 5.35 -5.44
N HIS A 3 36.53 6.67 -5.28
CA HIS A 3 35.27 7.39 -5.54
C HIS A 3 34.69 7.13 -6.94
N ASN A 4 35.54 7.07 -7.97
CA ASN A 4 35.12 6.80 -9.35
C ASN A 4 34.64 5.36 -9.57
N GLU A 5 35.21 4.39 -8.84
CA GLU A 5 34.78 2.99 -8.91
C GLU A 5 33.39 2.82 -8.31
N ILE A 6 33.09 3.54 -7.22
CA ILE A 6 31.76 3.56 -6.60
C ILE A 6 30.74 4.19 -7.54
N LEU A 7 31.08 5.32 -8.18
CA LEU A 7 30.20 5.97 -9.15
C LEU A 7 29.89 5.06 -10.34
N GLN A 8 30.90 4.37 -10.86
CA GLN A 8 30.70 3.41 -11.95
C GLN A 8 29.82 2.24 -11.51
N LEU A 9 30.05 1.68 -10.32
CA LEU A 9 29.23 0.61 -9.78
C LEU A 9 27.77 1.03 -9.58
N VAL A 10 27.52 2.23 -9.04
CA VAL A 10 26.14 2.75 -8.87
C VAL A 10 25.47 2.95 -10.23
N ARG A 11 26.19 3.47 -11.22
CA ARG A 11 25.68 3.59 -12.60
C ARG A 11 25.32 2.22 -13.18
N ASP A 12 26.19 1.24 -13.02
CA ASP A 12 25.96 -0.11 -13.55
C ASP A 12 24.77 -0.76 -12.86
N LEU A 13 24.66 -0.65 -11.53
CA LEU A 13 23.49 -1.12 -10.76
C LEU A 13 22.19 -0.41 -11.17
N TYR A 14 22.24 0.90 -11.42
CA TYR A 14 21.09 1.66 -11.91
C TYR A 14 20.66 1.19 -13.32
N GLN A 15 21.60 0.87 -14.20
CA GLN A 15 21.28 0.38 -15.54
C GLN A 15 20.83 -1.07 -15.56
N LEU A 16 21.28 -1.88 -14.59
CA LEU A 16 21.11 -3.33 -14.54
C LEU A 16 19.64 -3.77 -14.41
N SER A 17 18.80 -3.05 -13.66
CA SER A 17 17.41 -3.50 -13.44
C SER A 17 16.43 -2.34 -13.29
N LYS A 18 15.18 -2.57 -13.72
CA LYS A 18 14.07 -1.62 -13.54
C LYS A 18 13.81 -1.34 -12.04
N THR A 19 13.85 -2.39 -11.22
CA THR A 19 13.68 -2.28 -9.76
C THR A 19 14.75 -1.39 -9.11
N ASN A 20 16.01 -1.47 -9.56
CA ASN A 20 17.07 -0.60 -9.03
C ASN A 20 16.85 0.87 -9.41
N LYS A 21 16.33 1.13 -10.62
CA LYS A 21 15.95 2.49 -11.04
C LYS A 21 14.83 3.03 -10.18
N GLU A 22 13.77 2.25 -9.98
CA GLU A 22 12.61 2.63 -9.15
C GLU A 22 13.04 2.89 -7.70
N PHE A 23 13.88 2.03 -7.13
CA PHE A 23 14.45 2.23 -5.80
C PHE A 23 15.23 3.55 -5.70
N LEU A 24 16.13 3.84 -6.65
CA LEU A 24 16.93 5.06 -6.62
C LEU A 24 16.08 6.31 -6.90
N HIS A 25 15.05 6.20 -7.75
CA HIS A 25 14.09 7.27 -7.99
C HIS A 25 13.29 7.59 -6.72
N ALA A 26 12.81 6.58 -6.00
CA ALA A 26 12.18 6.78 -4.70
C ALA A 26 13.15 7.39 -3.67
N ARG A 27 14.37 6.85 -3.57
CA ARG A 27 15.38 7.30 -2.61
C ARG A 27 15.79 8.76 -2.77
N PHE A 28 15.89 9.22 -4.01
CA PHE A 28 16.35 10.56 -4.36
C PHE A 28 15.23 11.49 -4.85
N LEU A 29 13.96 11.08 -4.72
CA LEU A 29 12.78 11.81 -5.18
C LEU A 29 12.91 12.28 -6.65
N VAL A 30 13.42 11.40 -7.52
CA VAL A 30 13.65 11.67 -8.94
C VAL A 30 12.42 11.27 -9.76
N GLY A 31 11.84 12.23 -10.49
CA GLY A 31 10.65 12.04 -11.32
C GLY A 31 9.38 12.65 -10.70
N ASP A 32 8.29 12.69 -11.49
CA ASP A 32 7.07 13.39 -11.09
C ASP A 32 6.23 12.63 -10.04
N ASP A 33 6.37 11.30 -9.95
CA ASP A 33 5.63 10.46 -8.99
C ASP A 33 6.45 9.21 -8.60
N PRO A 34 7.25 9.27 -7.51
CA PRO A 34 8.07 8.15 -7.05
C PRO A 34 7.24 6.95 -6.52
N LEU A 35 5.95 7.15 -6.22
CA LEU A 35 5.06 6.11 -5.71
C LEU A 35 4.42 5.28 -6.83
N LYS A 36 4.29 5.87 -8.03
CA LYS A 36 3.60 5.26 -9.17
C LYS A 36 4.01 3.80 -9.46
N PRO A 37 5.31 3.43 -9.53
CA PRO A 37 5.69 2.05 -9.84
C PRO A 37 5.23 1.04 -8.78
N TYR A 38 5.21 1.47 -7.52
CA TYR A 38 4.75 0.67 -6.39
C TYR A 38 3.22 0.54 -6.40
N LYS A 39 2.49 1.64 -6.67
CA LYS A 39 1.03 1.61 -6.87
C LYS A 39 0.62 0.71 -8.02
N ASP A 40 1.29 0.79 -9.17
CA ASP A 40 1.03 -0.11 -10.31
C ASP A 40 1.21 -1.58 -9.92
N THR A 41 2.29 -1.89 -9.18
CA THR A 41 2.55 -3.25 -8.68
C THR A 41 1.48 -3.73 -7.70
N ILE A 42 1.03 -2.87 -6.78
CA ILE A 42 -0.03 -3.18 -5.82
C ILE A 42 -1.34 -3.42 -6.55
N LYS A 43 -1.73 -2.53 -7.47
CA LYS A 43 -2.97 -2.64 -8.25
C LYS A 43 -3.01 -3.94 -9.05
N ASP A 44 -1.95 -4.24 -9.80
CA ASP A 44 -1.86 -5.46 -10.60
C ASP A 44 -1.91 -6.75 -9.74
N SER A 45 -1.58 -6.65 -8.45
CA SER A 45 -1.50 -7.78 -7.53
C SER A 45 -2.76 -7.96 -6.67
N MET A 46 -3.41 -6.87 -6.27
CA MET A 46 -4.59 -6.85 -5.39
C MET A 46 -5.90 -6.67 -6.15
N TYR A 47 -5.84 -6.18 -7.38
CA TYR A 47 -6.97 -6.03 -8.28
C TYR A 47 -6.57 -6.56 -9.68
N PRO A 48 -6.28 -7.87 -9.80
CA PRO A 48 -5.83 -8.45 -11.07
C PRO A 48 -6.97 -8.51 -12.10
N ASP A 49 -6.58 -8.47 -13.38
CA ASP A 49 -7.49 -8.71 -14.51
C ASP A 49 -7.94 -10.18 -14.53
N VAL A 50 -9.15 -10.43 -14.01
CA VAL A 50 -9.77 -11.77 -13.92
C VAL A 50 -10.00 -12.38 -15.32
N MET A 51 -10.21 -11.55 -16.35
CA MET A 51 -10.42 -12.02 -17.73
C MET A 51 -9.15 -12.63 -18.34
N ARG A 52 -7.99 -12.36 -17.73
CA ARG A 52 -6.69 -12.89 -18.14
C ARG A 52 -6.15 -13.95 -17.18
N ASP A 53 -6.98 -14.49 -16.29
CA ASP A 53 -6.63 -15.53 -15.32
C ASP A 53 -5.39 -15.18 -14.47
N LYS A 54 -5.24 -13.89 -14.15
CA LYS A 54 -4.15 -13.43 -13.27
C LYS A 54 -4.53 -13.69 -11.82
N PRO A 55 -3.71 -14.43 -11.05
CA PRO A 55 -4.03 -14.70 -9.65
C PRO A 55 -3.80 -13.44 -8.79
N LEU A 56 -4.52 -13.35 -7.67
CA LEU A 56 -4.18 -12.45 -6.58
C LEU A 56 -2.77 -12.75 -6.05
N ARG A 57 -1.98 -11.70 -5.80
CA ARG A 57 -0.58 -11.81 -5.36
C ARG A 57 -0.32 -10.92 -4.16
N ILE A 58 -0.99 -11.20 -3.05
CA ILE A 58 -0.89 -10.44 -1.79
C ILE A 58 0.58 -10.24 -1.36
N SER A 59 1.40 -11.30 -1.44
CA SER A 59 2.82 -11.24 -1.07
C SER A 59 3.63 -10.28 -1.96
N ARG A 60 3.30 -10.18 -3.25
CA ARG A 60 3.93 -9.24 -4.18
C ARG A 60 3.56 -7.79 -3.85
N ALA A 61 2.30 -7.54 -3.53
CA ALA A 61 1.85 -6.21 -3.12
C ALA A 61 2.49 -5.77 -1.79
N LYS A 62 2.49 -6.65 -0.76
CA LYS A 62 3.17 -6.41 0.52
C LYS A 62 4.67 -6.14 0.33
N ARG A 63 5.31 -6.87 -0.59
CA ARG A 63 6.73 -6.66 -0.93
C ARG A 63 6.98 -5.29 -1.56
N ALA A 64 6.10 -4.81 -2.44
CA ALA A 64 6.24 -3.48 -3.04
C ALA A 64 6.26 -2.37 -1.96
N ILE A 65 5.37 -2.45 -0.97
CA ILE A 65 5.35 -1.53 0.18
C ILE A 65 6.69 -1.60 0.95
N SER A 66 7.16 -2.81 1.28
CA SER A 66 8.43 -3.00 2.00
C SER A 66 9.64 -2.50 1.21
N GLU A 67 9.66 -2.68 -0.11
CA GLU A 67 10.73 -2.17 -0.97
C GLU A 67 10.72 -0.64 -1.02
N TYR A 68 9.55 0.01 -1.05
CA TYR A 68 9.44 1.46 -0.96
C TYR A 68 9.90 1.99 0.40
N SER A 69 9.44 1.41 1.51
CA SER A 69 9.84 1.79 2.87
C SER A 69 11.36 1.72 3.09
N LYS A 70 12.03 0.74 2.47
CA LYS A 70 13.51 0.65 2.47
C LYS A 70 14.18 1.68 1.56
N ALA A 71 13.50 2.11 0.51
CA ALA A 71 14.02 3.03 -0.49
C ALA A 71 13.88 4.48 -0.05
N ALA A 72 12.76 4.84 0.58
CA ALA A 72 12.44 6.21 0.96
C ALA A 72 12.14 6.26 2.46
N ASP A 73 12.76 7.22 3.13
CA ASP A 73 12.39 7.60 4.51
C ASP A 73 11.19 8.56 4.46
N ASP A 74 10.10 8.09 3.84
CA ASP A 74 8.87 8.84 3.57
C ASP A 74 7.65 8.11 4.15
N LEU A 75 7.33 8.44 5.41
CA LEU A 75 6.19 7.89 6.14
C LEU A 75 4.86 8.15 5.44
N LYS A 76 4.71 9.31 4.79
CA LYS A 76 3.47 9.68 4.09
C LYS A 76 3.30 8.84 2.83
N GLY A 77 4.38 8.63 2.08
CA GLY A 77 4.41 7.72 0.94
C GLY A 77 4.12 6.27 1.34
N GLU A 78 4.64 5.81 2.48
CA GLU A 78 4.35 4.48 3.00
C GLU A 78 2.87 4.31 3.39
N ALA A 79 2.31 5.27 4.14
CA ALA A 79 0.88 5.32 4.46
C ALA A 79 0.02 5.29 3.19
N GLU A 80 0.40 6.06 2.17
CA GLU A 80 -0.30 6.09 0.88
C GLU A 80 -0.35 4.71 0.21
N LEU A 81 0.74 3.95 0.22
CA LEU A 81 0.77 2.61 -0.38
C LEU A 81 -0.02 1.60 0.45
N MET A 82 -0.01 1.69 1.78
CA MET A 82 -0.79 0.82 2.66
C MET A 82 -2.30 1.05 2.48
N VAL A 83 -2.75 2.31 2.47
CA VAL A 83 -4.16 2.63 2.21
C VAL A 83 -4.56 2.17 0.80
N PHE A 84 -3.74 2.44 -0.21
CA PHE A 84 -4.02 2.02 -1.58
C PHE A 84 -4.11 0.50 -1.76
N PHE A 85 -3.33 -0.27 -1.00
CA PHE A 85 -3.43 -1.72 -0.95
C PHE A 85 -4.83 -2.16 -0.48
N VAL A 86 -5.34 -1.58 0.61
CA VAL A 86 -6.64 -1.95 1.15
C VAL A 86 -7.76 -1.49 0.22
N GLU A 87 -7.67 -0.28 -0.35
CA GLU A 87 -8.61 0.21 -1.36
C GLU A 87 -8.73 -0.74 -2.56
N CYS A 88 -7.60 -1.27 -3.05
CA CYS A 88 -7.61 -2.21 -4.15
C CYS A 88 -8.29 -3.53 -3.78
N GLY A 89 -7.97 -4.08 -2.61
CA GLY A 89 -8.58 -5.34 -2.15
C GLY A 89 -10.07 -5.20 -1.86
N ASN A 90 -10.48 -4.12 -1.20
CA ASN A 90 -11.89 -3.86 -0.90
C ASN A 90 -12.72 -3.70 -2.18
N ARG A 91 -12.23 -2.91 -3.16
CA ARG A 91 -12.89 -2.77 -4.46
C ARG A 91 -12.95 -4.08 -5.22
N PHE A 92 -11.90 -4.91 -5.14
CA PHE A 92 -11.90 -6.24 -5.75
C PHE A 92 -13.05 -7.09 -5.23
N THR A 93 -13.24 -7.15 -3.91
CA THR A 93 -14.35 -7.87 -3.30
C THR A 93 -15.71 -7.30 -3.69
N ILE A 94 -15.88 -5.97 -3.66
CA ILE A 94 -17.17 -5.33 -3.99
C ILE A 94 -17.62 -5.70 -5.42
N GLU A 95 -16.68 -5.77 -6.35
CA GLU A 95 -17.00 -5.98 -7.77
C GLU A 95 -17.08 -7.46 -8.18
N LEU A 96 -16.34 -8.34 -7.50
CA LEU A 96 -16.17 -9.75 -7.92
C LEU A 96 -16.70 -10.76 -6.90
N GLY A 97 -17.09 -10.29 -5.72
CA GLY A 97 -17.60 -11.12 -4.63
C GLY A 97 -16.53 -11.59 -3.65
N ASP A 98 -16.95 -12.45 -2.73
CA ASP A 98 -16.10 -12.94 -1.64
C ASP A 98 -14.95 -13.82 -2.13
N ILE A 99 -13.80 -13.69 -1.46
CA ILE A 99 -12.55 -14.41 -1.80
C ILE A 99 -12.29 -15.55 -0.81
N ASP A 100 -11.53 -15.31 0.25
CA ASP A 100 -11.27 -16.27 1.33
C ASP A 100 -10.86 -15.53 2.62
N ALA A 101 -10.86 -16.23 3.76
CA ALA A 101 -10.45 -15.67 5.05
C ALA A 101 -9.04 -15.04 5.01
N ASN A 102 -8.06 -15.73 4.43
CA ASN A 102 -6.66 -15.28 4.42
C ASN A 102 -6.47 -13.95 3.68
N PHE A 103 -7.30 -13.70 2.66
CA PHE A 103 -7.35 -12.45 1.95
C PHE A 103 -7.87 -11.32 2.86
N TYR A 104 -8.96 -11.54 3.58
CA TYR A 104 -9.52 -10.55 4.51
C TYR A 104 -8.60 -10.31 5.71
N ASP A 105 -8.01 -11.35 6.32
CA ASP A 105 -6.98 -11.21 7.36
C ASP A 105 -5.79 -10.36 6.87
N SER A 106 -5.46 -10.47 5.59
CA SER A 106 -4.40 -9.66 4.98
C SER A 106 -4.80 -8.20 4.78
N LEU A 107 -6.08 -7.91 4.57
CA LEU A 107 -6.60 -6.55 4.42
C LEU A 107 -6.73 -5.88 5.79
N THR A 108 -7.31 -6.54 6.79
CA THR A 108 -7.47 -5.98 8.14
C THR A 108 -6.12 -5.70 8.79
N LEU A 109 -5.16 -6.63 8.68
CA LEU A 109 -3.79 -6.41 9.16
C LEU A 109 -3.09 -5.24 8.43
N MET A 110 -3.38 -5.01 7.15
CA MET A 110 -2.81 -3.85 6.45
C MET A 110 -3.52 -2.55 6.83
N TYR A 111 -4.82 -2.60 7.07
CA TYR A 111 -5.63 -1.47 7.51
C TYR A 111 -5.18 -0.98 8.89
N ASP A 112 -4.99 -1.90 9.84
CA ASP A 112 -4.42 -1.64 11.16
C ASP A 112 -3.03 -0.97 11.07
N LYS A 113 -2.12 -1.55 10.29
CA LYS A 113 -0.80 -0.95 10.03
C LYS A 113 -0.87 0.43 9.38
N ALA A 114 -1.83 0.64 8.48
CA ALA A 114 -2.04 1.94 7.87
C ALA A 114 -2.45 2.97 8.93
N ILE A 115 -3.37 2.60 9.84
CA ILE A 115 -3.79 3.44 10.97
C ILE A 115 -2.59 3.84 11.82
N ASP A 116 -1.78 2.87 12.27
CA ASP A 116 -0.57 3.13 13.06
C ASP A 116 0.37 4.12 12.35
N MET A 117 0.59 3.90 11.05
CA MET A 117 1.43 4.79 10.24
C MET A 117 0.83 6.19 10.15
N ILE A 118 -0.48 6.31 9.91
CA ILE A 118 -1.18 7.60 9.81
C ILE A 118 -1.11 8.36 11.13
N LEU A 119 -1.31 7.70 12.27
CA LEU A 119 -1.22 8.32 13.59
C LEU A 119 0.18 8.87 13.91
N SER A 120 1.22 8.38 13.23
CA SER A 120 2.58 8.91 13.33
C SER A 120 2.83 10.17 12.47
N LEU A 121 1.92 10.50 11.54
CA LEU A 121 2.00 11.69 10.71
C LEU A 121 1.48 12.93 11.45
N LYS A 122 1.79 14.11 10.92
CA LYS A 122 1.18 15.37 11.39
C LYS A 122 -0.32 15.38 11.12
N ASP A 123 -1.09 15.98 12.02
CA ASP A 123 -2.56 16.06 11.92
C ASP A 123 -3.06 16.55 10.55
N GLU A 124 -2.39 17.55 9.97
CA GLU A 124 -2.72 18.10 8.64
C GLU A 124 -2.71 17.05 7.52
N ASP A 125 -1.82 16.05 7.63
CA ASP A 125 -1.67 14.97 6.66
C ASP A 125 -2.64 13.80 6.95
N GLN A 126 -3.10 13.65 8.20
CA GLN A 126 -3.98 12.54 8.60
C GLN A 126 -5.38 12.64 7.98
N HIS A 127 -5.92 13.86 7.85
CA HIS A 127 -7.32 14.07 7.48
C HIS A 127 -7.72 13.39 6.16
N GLN A 128 -6.84 13.39 5.15
CA GLN A 128 -7.15 12.73 3.88
C GLN A 128 -7.20 11.21 4.04
N PHE A 129 -6.29 10.64 4.83
CA PHE A 129 -6.24 9.20 5.06
C PHE A 129 -7.40 8.72 5.94
N LYS A 130 -7.74 9.44 7.02
CA LYS A 130 -8.91 9.14 7.87
C LYS A 130 -10.18 9.03 7.03
N ARG A 131 -10.40 9.94 6.08
CA ARG A 131 -11.55 9.88 5.16
C ARG A 131 -11.52 8.65 4.25
N ARG A 132 -10.35 8.29 3.70
CA ARG A 132 -10.23 7.13 2.81
C ARG A 132 -10.43 5.81 3.55
N LEU A 133 -9.88 5.68 4.76
CA LEU A 133 -10.12 4.53 5.63
C LEU A 133 -11.60 4.41 5.98
N LYS A 134 -12.27 5.52 6.35
CA LYS A 134 -13.73 5.51 6.59
C LYS A 134 -14.51 5.02 5.38
N LEU A 135 -14.17 5.48 4.16
CA LEU A 135 -14.83 5.04 2.93
C LEU A 135 -14.65 3.53 2.69
N ILE A 136 -13.48 2.96 3.00
CA ILE A 136 -13.24 1.51 2.92
C ILE A 136 -14.15 0.79 3.91
N MET A 137 -14.16 1.23 5.17
CA MET A 137 -15.01 0.67 6.23
C MET A 137 -16.50 0.74 5.88
N ASP A 138 -17.00 1.91 5.47
CA ASP A 138 -18.42 2.10 5.13
C ASP A 138 -18.83 1.22 3.94
N SER A 139 -17.96 1.11 2.92
CA SER A 139 -18.24 0.31 1.73
C SER A 139 -18.03 -1.20 1.91
N SER A 140 -17.42 -1.64 3.01
CA SER A 140 -17.27 -3.07 3.32
C SER A 140 -18.53 -3.68 3.94
N SER A 141 -19.55 -2.88 4.26
CA SER A 141 -20.81 -3.36 4.83
C SER A 141 -21.43 -4.46 3.98
N GLY A 142 -21.66 -5.63 4.61
CA GLY A 142 -22.23 -6.81 3.96
C GLY A 142 -21.21 -7.76 3.33
N ILE A 143 -19.91 -7.43 3.36
CA ILE A 143 -18.84 -8.38 3.07
C ILE A 143 -18.72 -9.35 4.25
N GLY A 144 -18.56 -10.65 3.95
CA GLY A 144 -18.48 -11.70 4.96
C GLY A 144 -17.19 -11.70 5.80
N TRP A 145 -16.95 -12.82 6.49
CA TRP A 145 -15.70 -13.11 7.21
C TRP A 145 -15.38 -12.22 8.42
N GLY A 146 -16.37 -11.47 8.92
CA GLY A 146 -16.14 -10.49 10.00
C GLY A 146 -15.31 -9.29 9.54
N TYR A 147 -15.05 -9.15 8.24
CA TYR A 147 -14.19 -8.12 7.69
C TYR A 147 -14.71 -6.71 8.00
N HIS A 148 -16.01 -6.47 7.80
CA HIS A 148 -16.61 -5.18 8.10
C HIS A 148 -16.54 -4.84 9.59
N ASP A 149 -16.84 -5.81 10.45
CA ASP A 149 -16.84 -5.62 11.90
C ASP A 149 -15.43 -5.27 12.41
N GLU A 150 -14.41 -5.99 11.94
CA GLU A 150 -13.01 -5.71 12.31
C GLU A 150 -12.53 -4.33 11.81
N LEU A 151 -12.93 -3.91 10.59
CA LEU A 151 -12.64 -2.56 10.12
C LEU A 151 -13.32 -1.47 10.96
N CYS A 152 -14.56 -1.73 11.42
CA CYS A 152 -15.27 -0.81 12.30
C CYS A 152 -14.53 -0.66 13.63
N ASP A 153 -14.20 -1.78 14.28
CA ASP A 153 -13.48 -1.79 15.55
C ASP A 153 -12.16 -1.00 15.43
N LEU A 154 -11.33 -1.34 14.43
CA LEU A 154 -10.06 -0.65 14.19
C LEU A 154 -10.22 0.86 13.93
N TYR A 155 -11.21 1.25 13.14
CA TYR A 155 -11.39 2.66 12.78
C TYR A 155 -11.88 3.50 13.98
N TYR A 156 -12.89 3.02 14.70
CA TYR A 156 -13.48 3.76 15.81
C TYR A 156 -12.57 3.75 17.04
N ASP A 157 -11.79 2.69 17.28
CA ASP A 157 -10.77 2.68 18.34
C ASP A 157 -9.67 3.72 18.08
N ALA A 158 -9.32 3.97 16.81
CA ALA A 158 -8.27 4.90 16.43
C ALA A 158 -8.73 6.36 16.28
N PHE A 159 -9.96 6.59 15.82
CA PHE A 159 -10.44 7.92 15.40
C PHE A 159 -11.81 8.31 15.97
N GLY A 160 -12.42 7.49 16.83
CA GLY A 160 -13.79 7.68 17.32
C GLY A 160 -14.02 8.93 18.18
N ASP A 161 -12.96 9.53 18.73
CA ASP A 161 -13.05 10.76 19.52
C ASP A 161 -13.11 12.04 18.65
N ASP A 162 -12.97 11.93 17.32
CA ASP A 162 -12.92 13.05 16.36
C ASP A 162 -14.27 13.38 15.66
N GLU A 163 -15.39 12.71 16.01
CA GLU A 163 -16.74 12.96 15.46
C GLU A 163 -17.61 13.92 16.31
#